data_AF-A0A8C5VVL4-F1
#
_entry.id   AF-A0A8C5VVL4-F1
#
_cell.length_a   1.000
_cell.length_b   1.000
_cell.length_c   1.000
_cell.angle_alpha   90.00
_cell.angle_beta   90.00
_cell.angle_gamma   90.00
#
_symmetry.space_group_name_H-M   'P 1'
#
loop_
_entity.id
_entity.type
_entity.pdbx_description
1 polymer ?
#
loop_
_entity_poly.entity_id
_entity_poly.type
_entity_poly.pdbx_seq_one_letter_code
_entity_poly.pdbx_strand_id
1 'polypeptide(L)'
;MSKKEKKAKTPMSDEEQLLLFQQKLLAEEEMAKKKERLLSQFLKDKLAKEEHNSALNLNKINTQWRTVLREVKTRELHKDIEILSQTFERVVDCKNSVIKSLAKDLSEAEEQYAHALRSHLHNVDQLLALQRRRLNLLEESYNTELEALTKEFETERKTIIDQHEKEIRYLQDVFMAMEQNCIDSEYESKLEFQSMWDDLKNKNLEEKHFLRLQLENTVEDLWRRFQDALKNYTDATEDRKIAFETLKVKDEKSSKEIEAQMRKIQKLQDAITILRGKIMIHSRDSEDQNQYVRNDKELVLVQLRKLKAQRTQARTASQENLVKLTLESNATLKVLRKIVDKGEKILKLAEICRKFETEEEKVLPFYSSVLTPKEQQGTEANWGGLTEELAKVMMDYTGMVNFWKRYNKVKLEQLSLQHRRAQLLEINGKLREMLKQYLDGISVSDEVLSQLNPLFIVNHRSNLPQPSPTPVAQPGDKQHRTTYNIIEAAHVISHTLSSKEKNLFSTPRDFCFET
;
A
#
# COMPACT_ATOMS: atom_id res chain seq x y z
N MET A 1 7.13 -151.50 57.32
CA MET A 1 7.67 -152.64 58.10
C MET A 1 6.53 -153.39 58.77
N SER A 2 6.73 -154.70 58.93
CA SER A 2 5.75 -155.76 59.16
C SER A 2 5.05 -155.81 60.54
N LYS A 3 3.96 -156.62 60.55
CA LYS A 3 3.34 -157.40 61.65
C LYS A 3 2.24 -156.74 62.51
N LYS A 4 0.99 -157.08 62.16
CA LYS A 4 -0.08 -157.49 63.09
C LYS A 4 -0.03 -159.03 63.23
N GLU A 5 -0.44 -159.59 64.37
CA GLU A 5 -0.76 -161.03 64.47
C GLU A 5 -2.23 -161.31 64.82
N LYS A 6 -2.81 -162.20 64.00
CA LYS A 6 -3.80 -163.29 64.21
C LYS A 6 -5.16 -163.02 64.89
N LYS A 7 -6.24 -163.41 64.18
CA LYS A 7 -7.01 -164.67 64.40
C LYS A 7 -8.07 -164.88 63.29
N ALA A 8 -8.44 -166.15 63.05
CA ALA A 8 -9.22 -166.64 61.91
C ALA A 8 -10.63 -167.17 62.30
N LYS A 9 -11.60 -167.14 61.36
CA LYS A 9 -12.58 -168.20 60.98
C LYS A 9 -13.74 -167.68 60.06
N THR A 10 -13.74 -168.08 58.77
CA THR A 10 -14.84 -168.61 57.89
C THR A 10 -16.20 -167.87 57.63
N PRO A 11 -16.95 -168.11 56.50
CA PRO A 11 -17.34 -167.06 55.50
C PRO A 11 -18.86 -166.79 55.18
N MET A 12 -19.08 -165.78 54.29
CA MET A 12 -20.23 -165.37 53.40
C MET A 12 -21.28 -164.37 53.94
N SER A 13 -21.66 -163.26 53.23
CA SER A 13 -22.54 -163.16 52.03
C SER A 13 -22.37 -161.86 51.19
N ASP A 14 -22.83 -161.85 49.93
CA ASP A 14 -22.44 -160.97 48.79
C ASP A 14 -23.10 -159.58 48.66
N GLU A 15 -24.04 -159.18 49.52
CA GLU A 15 -24.77 -157.90 49.34
C GLU A 15 -24.01 -156.64 49.81
N GLU A 16 -22.99 -156.78 50.65
CA GLU A 16 -22.22 -155.65 51.19
C GLU A 16 -21.14 -155.12 50.20
N GLN A 17 -20.81 -155.88 49.15
CA GLN A 17 -19.80 -155.49 48.17
C GLN A 17 -20.33 -154.47 47.13
N LEU A 18 -21.64 -154.45 46.86
CA LEU A 18 -22.23 -153.56 45.85
C LEU A 18 -22.39 -152.11 46.34
N LEU A 19 -22.77 -151.95 47.61
CA LEU A 19 -22.96 -150.63 48.24
C LEU A 19 -21.63 -149.86 48.38
N LEU A 20 -20.55 -150.58 48.68
CA LEU A 20 -19.21 -149.99 48.76
C LEU A 20 -18.72 -149.52 47.38
N PHE A 21 -19.11 -150.21 46.32
CA PHE A 21 -18.75 -149.85 44.95
C PHE A 21 -19.52 -148.60 44.47
N GLN A 22 -20.80 -148.49 44.82
CA GLN A 22 -21.63 -147.32 44.49
C GLN A 22 -21.16 -146.05 45.23
N GLN A 23 -20.76 -146.18 46.49
CA GLN A 23 -20.23 -145.06 47.28
C GLN A 23 -18.88 -144.56 46.75
N LYS A 24 -18.05 -145.45 46.17
CA LYS A 24 -16.80 -145.08 45.50
C LYS A 24 -17.02 -144.31 44.21
N LEU A 25 -17.97 -144.72 43.36
CA LEU A 25 -18.27 -144.03 42.10
C LEU A 25 -18.82 -142.63 42.32
N LEU A 26 -19.72 -142.44 43.30
CA LEU A 26 -20.23 -141.10 43.65
C LEU A 26 -19.14 -140.20 44.24
N ALA A 27 -18.24 -140.75 45.05
CA ALA A 27 -17.08 -140.01 45.55
C ALA A 27 -16.12 -139.63 44.40
N GLU A 28 -15.91 -140.51 43.42
CA GLU A 28 -15.10 -140.23 42.23
C GLU A 28 -15.73 -139.16 41.33
N GLU A 29 -17.04 -139.18 41.11
CA GLU A 29 -17.76 -138.11 40.39
C GLU A 29 -17.75 -136.78 41.12
N GLU A 30 -17.93 -136.78 42.45
CA GLU A 30 -17.81 -135.56 43.25
C GLU A 30 -16.39 -135.01 43.23
N MET A 31 -15.37 -135.89 43.23
CA MET A 31 -13.98 -135.50 43.08
C MET A 31 -13.68 -134.99 41.66
N ALA A 32 -14.33 -135.56 40.63
CA ALA A 32 -14.24 -135.07 39.25
C ALA A 32 -14.90 -133.68 39.10
N LYS A 33 -16.09 -133.47 39.66
CA LYS A 33 -16.77 -132.16 39.69
C LYS A 33 -15.99 -131.14 40.50
N LYS A 34 -15.35 -131.53 41.60
CA LYS A 34 -14.43 -130.65 42.36
C LYS A 34 -13.21 -130.27 41.53
N LYS A 35 -12.61 -131.22 40.81
CA LYS A 35 -11.50 -130.96 39.87
C LYS A 35 -11.90 -130.04 38.72
N GLU A 36 -13.09 -130.23 38.14
CA GLU A 36 -13.62 -129.41 37.06
C GLU A 36 -13.96 -127.98 37.52
N ARG A 37 -14.53 -127.83 38.73
CA ARG A 37 -14.76 -126.51 39.36
C ARG A 37 -13.45 -125.81 39.68
N LEU A 38 -12.45 -126.53 40.19
CA LEU A 38 -11.11 -126.00 40.41
C LEU A 38 -10.44 -125.55 39.11
N LEU A 39 -10.58 -126.33 38.03
CA LEU A 39 -10.05 -125.97 36.71
C LEU A 39 -10.79 -124.76 36.12
N SER A 40 -12.11 -124.71 36.24
CA SER A 40 -12.93 -123.58 35.77
C SER A 40 -12.65 -122.29 36.56
N GLN A 41 -12.45 -122.40 37.89
CA GLN A 41 -12.02 -121.29 38.72
C GLN A 41 -10.60 -120.84 38.35
N PHE A 42 -9.68 -121.79 38.11
CA PHE A 42 -8.32 -121.48 37.65
C PHE A 42 -8.31 -120.76 36.29
N LEU A 43 -9.16 -121.17 35.35
CA LEU A 43 -9.30 -120.52 34.04
C LEU A 43 -9.95 -119.14 34.16
N LYS A 44 -10.99 -118.97 34.99
CA LYS A 44 -11.58 -117.66 35.28
C LYS A 44 -10.58 -116.72 35.95
N ASP A 45 -9.80 -117.21 36.90
CA ASP A 45 -8.74 -116.43 37.55
C ASP A 45 -7.61 -116.09 36.58
N LYS A 46 -7.29 -116.98 35.63
CA LYS A 46 -6.33 -116.70 34.55
C LYS A 46 -6.85 -115.64 33.59
N LEU A 47 -8.11 -115.74 33.16
CA LEU A 47 -8.76 -114.74 32.32
C LEU A 47 -8.83 -113.38 33.02
N ALA A 48 -9.28 -113.34 34.28
CA ALA A 48 -9.35 -112.10 35.06
C ALA A 48 -7.96 -111.49 35.29
N LYS A 49 -6.92 -112.32 35.48
CA LYS A 49 -5.52 -111.85 35.53
C LYS A 49 -5.05 -111.33 34.18
N GLU A 50 -5.43 -111.96 33.08
CA GLU A 50 -5.10 -111.51 31.73
C GLU A 50 -5.80 -110.19 31.38
N GLU A 51 -7.10 -110.06 31.70
CA GLU A 51 -7.88 -108.81 31.55
C GLU A 51 -7.34 -107.69 32.43
N HIS A 52 -6.98 -107.98 33.68
CA HIS A 52 -6.34 -107.01 34.55
C HIS A 52 -4.96 -106.60 34.01
N ASN A 53 -4.16 -107.56 33.54
CA ASN A 53 -2.87 -107.29 32.93
C ASN A 53 -3.00 -106.51 31.61
N SER A 54 -4.02 -106.79 30.79
CA SER A 54 -4.26 -106.08 29.53
C SER A 54 -4.72 -104.65 29.79
N ALA A 55 -5.59 -104.42 30.77
CA ALA A 55 -5.99 -103.09 31.21
C ALA A 55 -4.80 -102.30 31.80
N LEU A 56 -3.97 -102.94 32.63
CA LEU A 56 -2.74 -102.33 33.15
C LEU A 56 -1.74 -102.02 32.03
N ASN A 57 -1.56 -102.92 31.07
CA ASN A 57 -0.66 -102.72 29.94
C ASN A 57 -1.18 -101.62 29.00
N LEU A 58 -2.49 -101.57 28.73
CA LEU A 58 -3.11 -100.48 27.98
C LEU A 58 -2.92 -99.14 28.67
N ASN A 59 -3.10 -99.08 29.99
CA ASN A 59 -2.85 -97.87 30.77
C ASN A 59 -1.38 -97.46 30.71
N LYS A 60 -0.43 -98.39 30.85
CA LYS A 60 1.02 -98.14 30.70
C LYS A 60 1.37 -97.61 29.31
N ILE A 61 0.82 -98.22 28.27
CA ILE A 61 1.00 -97.79 26.88
C ILE A 61 0.39 -96.40 26.69
N ASN A 62 -0.80 -96.12 27.24
CA ASN A 62 -1.40 -94.79 27.20
C ASN A 62 -0.58 -93.74 27.97
N THR A 63 0.01 -94.06 29.13
CA THR A 63 0.92 -93.13 29.82
C THR A 63 2.16 -92.85 28.98
N GLN A 64 2.74 -93.88 28.37
CA GLN A 64 3.90 -93.75 27.47
C GLN A 64 3.56 -92.92 26.22
N TRP A 65 2.40 -93.14 25.58
CA TRP A 65 1.95 -92.32 24.47
C TRP A 65 1.67 -90.89 24.89
N ARG A 66 1.08 -90.65 26.07
CA ARG A 66 0.90 -89.29 26.59
C ARG A 66 2.21 -88.58 26.89
N THR A 67 3.25 -89.29 27.34
CA THR A 67 4.59 -88.68 27.50
C THR A 67 5.19 -88.35 26.15
N VAL A 68 5.17 -89.28 25.18
CA VAL A 68 5.71 -89.06 23.83
C VAL A 68 4.96 -87.94 23.11
N LEU A 69 3.62 -87.93 23.14
CA LEU A 69 2.80 -86.89 22.51
C LEU A 69 3.01 -85.52 23.18
N ARG A 70 3.17 -85.48 24.51
CA ARG A 70 3.51 -84.23 25.20
C ARG A 70 4.89 -83.74 24.80
N GLU A 71 5.89 -84.61 24.71
CA GLU A 71 7.24 -84.25 24.26
C GLU A 71 7.29 -83.78 22.81
N VAL A 72 6.50 -84.39 21.92
CA VAL A 72 6.38 -83.92 20.53
C VAL A 72 5.67 -82.57 20.50
N LYS A 73 4.56 -82.42 21.24
CA LYS A 73 3.80 -81.17 21.24
C LYS A 73 4.57 -80.03 21.89
N THR A 74 5.32 -80.28 22.96
CA THR A 74 6.21 -79.28 23.54
C THR A 74 7.28 -78.87 22.55
N ARG A 75 7.91 -79.81 21.83
CA ARG A 75 8.89 -79.47 20.78
C ARG A 75 8.30 -78.64 19.64
N GLU A 76 7.08 -78.94 19.20
CA GLU A 76 6.36 -78.09 18.22
C GLU A 76 6.13 -76.68 18.77
N LEU A 77 5.58 -76.56 19.98
CA LEU A 77 5.30 -75.26 20.58
C LEU A 77 6.57 -74.43 20.81
N HIS A 78 7.70 -75.05 21.16
CA HIS A 78 8.98 -74.34 21.27
C HIS A 78 9.43 -73.78 19.91
N LYS A 79 9.27 -74.56 18.83
CA LYS A 79 9.56 -74.08 17.47
C LYS A 79 8.62 -72.95 17.07
N ASP A 80 7.34 -73.06 17.37
CA ASP A 80 6.36 -72.01 17.06
C ASP A 80 6.68 -70.71 17.83
N ILE A 81 7.06 -70.81 19.11
CA ILE A 81 7.50 -69.67 19.93
C ILE A 81 8.78 -69.05 19.36
N GLU A 82 9.74 -69.85 18.91
CA GLU A 82 10.99 -69.37 18.31
C GLU A 82 10.76 -68.68 16.96
N ILE A 83 9.90 -69.24 16.11
CA ILE A 83 9.49 -68.58 14.86
C ILE A 83 8.79 -67.26 15.20
N LEU A 84 7.87 -67.28 16.16
CA LEU A 84 7.14 -66.09 16.57
C LEU A 84 8.08 -65.01 17.16
N SER A 85 9.06 -65.39 17.99
CA SER A 85 10.04 -64.45 18.54
C SER A 85 10.89 -63.81 17.43
N GLN A 86 11.36 -64.60 16.46
CA GLN A 86 12.10 -64.08 15.30
C GLN A 86 11.24 -63.14 14.45
N THR A 87 9.95 -63.45 14.25
CA THR A 87 9.04 -62.53 13.53
C THR A 87 8.82 -61.23 14.30
N PHE A 88 8.68 -61.29 15.63
CA PHE A 88 8.56 -60.10 16.46
C PHE A 88 9.83 -59.25 16.45
N GLU A 89 11.02 -59.86 16.55
CA GLU A 89 12.29 -59.14 16.45
C GLU A 89 12.40 -58.40 15.11
N ARG A 90 12.09 -59.06 13.99
CA ARG A 90 12.08 -58.39 12.67
C ARG A 90 11.10 -57.23 12.60
N VAL A 91 9.90 -57.39 13.15
CA VAL A 91 8.91 -56.30 13.19
C VAL A 91 9.39 -55.15 14.08
N VAL A 92 10.02 -55.44 15.21
CA VAL A 92 10.62 -54.45 16.10
C VAL A 92 11.75 -53.72 15.40
N ASP A 93 12.63 -54.41 14.68
CA ASP A 93 13.72 -53.81 13.90
C ASP A 93 13.19 -52.91 12.77
N CYS A 94 12.19 -53.37 12.03
CA CYS A 94 11.51 -52.56 11.02
C CYS A 94 10.92 -51.29 11.65
N LYS A 95 10.17 -51.41 12.76
CA LYS A 95 9.61 -50.25 13.46
C LYS A 95 10.68 -49.32 14.01
N ASN A 96 11.75 -49.86 14.59
CA ASN A 96 12.88 -49.09 15.08
C ASN A 96 13.60 -48.34 13.94
N SER A 97 13.73 -48.95 12.76
CA SER A 97 14.30 -48.30 11.59
C SER A 97 13.44 -47.12 11.12
N VAL A 98 12.11 -47.29 11.10
CA VAL A 98 11.15 -46.22 10.76
C VAL A 98 11.16 -45.12 11.82
N ILE A 99 11.23 -45.46 13.11
CA ILE A 99 11.34 -44.45 14.18
C ILE A 99 12.64 -43.65 14.03
N LYS A 100 13.76 -44.31 13.73
CA LYS A 100 15.04 -43.63 13.49
C LYS A 100 15.01 -42.72 12.27
N SER A 101 14.39 -43.15 11.17
CA SER A 101 14.24 -42.30 9.98
C SER A 101 13.36 -41.10 10.27
N LEU A 102 12.19 -41.30 10.90
CA LEU A 102 11.29 -40.21 11.29
C LEU A 102 11.94 -39.23 12.26
N ALA A 103 12.75 -39.70 13.21
CA ALA A 103 13.49 -38.83 14.11
C ALA A 103 14.53 -37.98 13.36
N LYS A 104 15.19 -38.56 12.35
CA LYS A 104 16.13 -37.84 11.49
C LYS A 104 15.40 -36.80 10.63
N ASP A 105 14.31 -37.18 9.98
CA ASP A 105 13.49 -36.27 9.17
C ASP A 105 12.97 -35.10 10.01
N LEU A 106 12.59 -35.36 11.26
CA LEU A 106 12.13 -34.32 12.20
C LEU A 106 13.28 -33.37 12.56
N SER A 107 14.48 -33.89 12.86
CA SER A 107 15.66 -33.05 13.11
C SER A 107 16.07 -32.22 11.88
N GLU A 108 16.03 -32.79 10.68
CA GLU A 108 16.34 -32.08 9.43
C GLU A 108 15.31 -30.99 9.14
N ALA A 109 14.03 -31.27 9.38
CA ALA A 109 12.97 -30.26 9.26
C ALA A 109 13.19 -29.12 10.26
N GLU A 110 13.47 -29.40 11.53
CA GLU A 110 13.76 -28.39 12.56
C GLU A 110 14.97 -27.52 12.18
N GLU A 111 16.06 -28.11 11.67
CA GLU A 111 17.21 -27.35 11.19
C GLU A 111 16.85 -26.45 10.01
N GLN A 112 16.09 -26.97 9.03
CA GLN A 112 15.61 -26.18 7.90
C GLN A 112 14.73 -25.01 8.35
N TYR A 113 13.79 -25.24 9.28
CA TYR A 113 12.96 -24.18 9.86
C TYR A 113 13.82 -23.14 10.59
N ALA A 114 14.80 -23.58 11.38
CA ALA A 114 15.67 -22.68 12.13
C ALA A 114 16.58 -21.85 11.19
N HIS A 115 17.03 -22.43 10.07
CA HIS A 115 17.78 -21.70 9.04
C HIS A 115 16.89 -20.68 8.31
N ALA A 116 15.69 -21.07 7.90
CA ALA A 116 14.73 -20.17 7.26
C ALA A 116 14.36 -19.00 8.18
N LEU A 117 14.12 -19.27 9.47
CA LEU A 117 13.82 -18.25 10.46
C LEU A 117 14.98 -17.26 10.63
N ARG A 118 16.22 -17.76 10.77
CA ARG A 118 17.41 -16.89 10.87
C ARG A 118 17.60 -16.03 9.63
N SER A 119 17.40 -16.59 8.44
CA SER A 119 17.47 -15.83 7.19
C SER A 119 16.39 -14.76 7.11
N HIS A 120 15.15 -15.09 7.49
CA HIS A 120 14.06 -14.12 7.54
C HIS A 120 14.35 -12.99 8.53
N LEU A 121 14.79 -13.30 9.75
CA LEU A 121 15.15 -12.29 10.76
C LEU A 121 16.28 -11.38 10.25
N HIS A 122 17.30 -11.94 9.61
CA HIS A 122 18.37 -11.15 9.00
C HIS A 122 17.86 -10.19 7.91
N ASN A 123 16.93 -10.65 7.06
CA ASN A 123 16.31 -9.79 6.04
C ASN A 123 15.47 -8.67 6.68
N VAL A 124 14.76 -8.96 7.76
CA VAL A 124 14.02 -7.95 8.54
C VAL A 124 14.98 -6.93 9.16
N ASP A 125 16.11 -7.37 9.72
CA ASP A 125 17.13 -6.46 10.26
C ASP A 125 17.73 -5.55 9.19
N GLN A 126 18.01 -6.09 8.00
CA GLN A 126 18.45 -5.28 6.85
C GLN A 126 17.40 -4.25 6.44
N LEU A 127 16.11 -4.65 6.39
CA LEU A 127 15.01 -3.73 6.09
C LEU A 127 14.91 -2.62 7.15
N LEU A 128 15.03 -2.97 8.43
CA LEU A 128 15.03 -2.01 9.53
C LEU A 128 16.21 -1.05 9.44
N ALA A 129 17.40 -1.53 9.08
CA ALA A 129 18.57 -0.69 8.87
C ALA A 129 18.36 0.31 7.71
N LEU A 130 17.76 -0.15 6.59
CA LEU A 130 17.40 0.73 5.47
C LEU A 130 16.36 1.79 5.88
N GLN A 131 15.34 1.40 6.64
CA GLN A 131 14.32 2.36 7.11
C GLN A 131 14.90 3.37 8.11
N ARG A 132 15.76 2.93 9.03
CA ARG A 132 16.48 3.83 9.94
C ARG A 132 17.35 4.83 9.17
N ARG A 133 18.11 4.36 8.17
CA ARG A 133 18.90 5.25 7.31
C ARG A 133 18.03 6.26 6.57
N ARG A 134 16.89 5.83 6.02
CA ARG A 134 15.94 6.71 5.34
C ARG A 134 15.38 7.77 6.29
N LEU A 135 15.01 7.39 7.52
CA LEU A 135 14.52 8.32 8.52
C LEU A 135 15.60 9.32 8.92
N ASN A 136 16.83 8.88 9.15
CA ASN A 136 17.95 9.78 9.48
C ASN A 136 18.21 10.78 8.35
N LEU A 137 18.22 10.34 7.09
CA LEU A 137 18.40 11.24 5.95
C LEU A 137 17.26 12.27 5.84
N LEU A 138 16.03 11.86 6.14
CA LEU A 138 14.87 12.76 6.13
C LEU A 138 14.95 13.79 7.28
N GLU A 139 15.39 13.35 8.46
CA GLU A 139 15.62 14.21 9.62
C GLU A 139 16.75 15.20 9.36
N GLU A 140 17.87 14.73 8.78
CA GLU A 140 18.98 15.59 8.35
C GLU A 140 18.51 16.62 7.32
N SER A 141 17.78 16.21 6.27
CA SER A 141 17.27 17.16 5.28
C SER A 141 16.33 18.19 5.90
N TYR A 142 15.41 17.75 6.77
CA TYR A 142 14.49 18.63 7.47
C TYR A 142 15.23 19.65 8.35
N ASN A 143 16.23 19.20 9.11
CA ASN A 143 17.03 20.07 9.95
C ASN A 143 17.85 21.06 9.10
N THR A 144 18.39 20.62 7.96
CA THR A 144 19.13 21.53 7.06
C THR A 144 18.22 22.59 6.44
N GLU A 145 17.00 22.22 6.03
CA GLU A 145 16.01 23.17 5.51
C GLU A 145 15.54 24.14 6.59
N LEU A 146 15.31 23.64 7.81
CA LEU A 146 14.96 24.47 8.96
C LEU A 146 16.08 25.48 9.28
N GLU A 147 17.33 25.02 9.31
CA GLU A 147 18.49 25.89 9.53
C GLU A 147 18.67 26.92 8.41
N ALA A 148 18.45 26.55 7.15
CA ALA A 148 18.52 27.47 6.03
C ALA A 148 17.44 28.56 6.16
N LEU A 149 16.19 28.15 6.39
CA LEU A 149 15.05 29.04 6.51
C LEU A 149 15.18 29.99 7.72
N THR A 150 15.62 29.48 8.86
CA THR A 150 15.90 30.30 10.05
C THR A 150 17.00 31.32 9.79
N LYS A 151 18.10 30.94 9.12
CA LYS A 151 19.15 31.87 8.71
C LYS A 151 18.61 32.94 7.76
N GLU A 152 17.81 32.57 6.76
CA GLU A 152 17.17 33.50 5.84
C GLU A 152 16.32 34.54 6.61
N PHE A 153 15.39 34.09 7.47
CA PHE A 153 14.57 34.99 8.28
C PHE A 153 15.40 35.88 9.21
N GLU A 154 16.46 35.36 9.83
CA GLU A 154 17.34 36.16 10.66
C GLU A 154 18.11 37.22 9.85
N THR A 155 18.55 36.89 8.65
CA THR A 155 19.22 37.85 7.76
C THR A 155 18.25 38.92 7.29
N GLU A 156 17.04 38.56 6.84
CA GLU A 156 16.00 39.52 6.47
C GLU A 156 15.67 40.44 7.64
N ARG A 157 15.45 39.86 8.84
CA ARG A 157 15.21 40.63 10.07
C ARG A 157 16.34 41.62 10.34
N LYS A 158 17.61 41.21 10.23
CA LYS A 158 18.77 42.10 10.40
C LYS A 158 18.75 43.23 9.36
N THR A 159 18.52 42.91 8.08
CA THR A 159 18.48 43.93 7.03
C THR A 159 17.37 44.96 7.24
N ILE A 160 16.19 44.54 7.69
CA ILE A 160 15.06 45.42 8.00
C ILE A 160 15.41 46.34 9.18
N ILE A 161 15.99 45.79 10.25
CA ILE A 161 16.42 46.58 11.41
C ILE A 161 17.49 47.60 11.00
N ASP A 162 18.50 47.19 10.23
CA ASP A 162 19.58 48.07 9.78
C ASP A 162 19.05 49.20 8.87
N GLN A 163 18.10 48.90 7.99
CA GLN A 163 17.44 49.90 7.15
C GLN A 163 16.64 50.88 8.00
N HIS A 164 15.84 50.37 8.94
CA HIS A 164 15.04 51.19 9.84
C HIS A 164 15.93 52.11 10.69
N GLU A 165 17.04 51.62 11.23
CA GLU A 165 17.99 52.43 11.98
C GLU A 165 18.64 53.52 11.12
N LYS A 166 18.96 53.23 9.86
CA LYS A 166 19.50 54.23 8.92
C LYS A 166 18.47 55.31 8.61
N GLU A 167 17.21 54.92 8.40
CA GLU A 167 16.11 55.86 8.18
C GLU A 167 15.87 56.75 9.40
N ILE A 168 15.89 56.18 10.61
CA ILE A 168 15.79 56.94 11.86
C ILE A 168 16.92 57.96 11.97
N ARG A 169 18.17 57.54 11.75
CA ARG A 169 19.33 58.44 11.82
C ARG A 169 19.23 59.56 10.78
N TYR A 170 18.84 59.23 9.55
CA TYR A 170 18.61 60.23 8.51
C TYR A 170 17.54 61.25 8.90
N LEU A 171 16.41 60.80 9.44
CA LEU A 171 15.35 61.70 9.91
C LEU A 171 15.81 62.58 11.07
N GLN A 172 16.63 62.05 11.99
CA GLN A 172 17.25 62.83 13.06
C GLN A 172 18.19 63.90 12.51
N ASP A 173 19.02 63.58 11.51
CA ASP A 173 19.93 64.54 10.88
C ASP A 173 19.16 65.65 10.14
N VAL A 174 18.11 65.29 9.40
CA VAL A 174 17.23 66.26 8.72
C VAL A 174 16.54 67.16 9.74
N PHE A 175 16.07 66.59 10.86
CA PHE A 175 15.44 67.35 11.94
C PHE A 175 16.43 68.35 12.56
N MET A 176 17.65 67.91 12.91
CA MET A 176 18.68 68.81 13.44
C MET A 176 19.06 69.92 12.46
N ALA A 177 19.21 69.58 11.16
CA ALA A 177 19.50 70.58 10.13
C ALA A 177 18.35 71.59 9.97
N MET A 178 17.09 71.13 10.06
CA MET A 178 15.91 72.00 10.01
C MET A 178 15.84 72.91 11.24
N GLU A 179 16.08 72.38 12.45
CA GLU A 179 16.15 73.18 13.67
C GLU A 179 17.23 74.26 13.59
N GLN A 180 18.43 73.91 13.11
CA GLN A 180 19.52 74.87 12.94
C GLN A 180 19.15 75.97 11.95
N ASN A 181 18.57 75.63 10.79
CA ASN A 181 18.11 76.62 9.82
C ASN A 181 17.03 77.55 10.39
N CYS A 182 16.13 77.02 11.23
CA CYS A 182 15.14 77.85 11.92
C CYS A 182 15.81 78.82 12.90
N ILE A 183 16.77 78.34 13.70
CA ILE A 183 17.54 79.18 14.63
C ILE A 183 18.29 80.28 13.88
N ASP A 184 18.97 79.93 12.78
CA ASP A 184 19.71 80.88 11.94
C ASP A 184 18.76 81.91 11.31
N SER A 185 17.63 81.47 10.75
CA SER A 185 16.60 82.38 10.19
C SER A 185 16.01 83.32 11.23
N GLU A 186 15.76 82.84 12.46
CA GLU A 186 15.31 83.67 13.56
C GLU A 186 16.38 84.67 13.99
N TYR A 187 17.65 84.26 13.99
CA TYR A 187 18.78 85.11 14.32
C TYR A 187 18.95 86.23 13.28
N GLU A 188 18.95 85.90 11.99
CA GLU A 188 18.98 86.88 10.90
C GLU A 188 17.80 87.85 10.98
N SER A 189 16.58 87.36 11.22
CA SER A 189 15.41 88.22 11.39
C SER A 189 15.56 89.19 12.57
N LYS A 190 16.17 88.75 13.68
CA LYS A 190 16.47 89.61 14.84
C LYS A 190 17.55 90.64 14.50
N LEU A 191 18.59 90.27 13.76
CA LEU A 191 19.64 91.19 13.29
C LEU A 191 19.08 92.25 12.34
N GLU A 192 18.28 91.84 11.35
CA GLU A 192 17.61 92.76 10.43
C GLU A 192 16.71 93.74 11.18
N PHE A 193 15.92 93.24 12.15
CA PHE A 193 15.10 94.11 13.00
C PHE A 193 15.94 95.12 13.77
N GLN A 194 17.06 94.68 14.35
CA GLN A 194 17.96 95.57 15.08
C GLN A 194 18.61 96.62 14.16
N SER A 195 19.03 96.24 12.96
CA SER A 195 19.57 97.15 11.94
C SER A 195 18.53 98.20 11.52
N MET A 196 17.30 97.76 11.22
CA MET A 196 16.21 98.69 10.87
C MET A 196 15.90 99.66 12.01
N TRP A 197 15.95 99.17 13.25
CA TRP A 197 15.74 99.99 14.44
C TRP A 197 16.84 101.05 14.61
N ASP A 198 18.11 100.67 14.43
CA ASP A 198 19.25 101.60 14.48
C ASP A 198 19.20 102.63 13.33
N ASP A 199 18.83 102.21 12.12
CA ASP A 199 18.62 103.13 10.99
C ASP A 199 17.52 104.14 11.27
N LEU A 200 16.41 103.71 11.85
CA LEU A 200 15.30 104.60 12.22
C LEU A 200 15.73 105.58 13.32
N LYS A 201 16.49 105.10 14.30
CA LYS A 201 17.08 105.94 15.35
C LYS A 201 18.05 106.97 14.77
N ASN A 202 18.90 106.58 13.82
CA ASN A 202 19.83 107.48 13.13
C ASN A 202 19.09 108.54 12.30
N LYS A 203 18.07 108.14 11.53
CA LYS A 203 17.21 109.08 10.80
C LYS A 203 16.54 110.10 11.73
N ASN A 204 16.03 109.67 12.88
CA ASN A 204 15.45 110.57 13.87
C ASN A 204 16.50 111.55 14.43
N LEU A 205 17.73 111.09 14.69
CA LEU A 205 18.83 111.97 15.10
C LEU A 205 19.18 112.98 13.99
N GLU A 206 19.27 112.55 12.75
CA GLU A 206 19.52 113.42 11.59
C GLU A 206 18.42 114.46 11.41
N GLU A 207 17.14 114.06 11.51
CA GLU A 207 15.99 114.97 11.47
C GLU A 207 16.06 116.00 12.60
N LYS A 208 16.36 115.56 13.83
CA LYS A 208 16.56 116.46 14.97
C LYS A 208 17.72 117.44 14.75
N HIS A 209 18.83 116.98 14.17
CA HIS A 209 19.96 117.84 13.82
C HIS A 209 19.61 118.84 12.72
N PHE A 210 18.88 118.40 11.70
CA PHE A 210 18.39 119.25 10.62
C PHE A 210 17.43 120.33 11.15
N LEU A 211 16.46 119.96 11.99
CA LEU A 211 15.56 120.89 12.67
C LEU A 211 16.33 121.89 13.54
N ARG A 212 17.37 121.45 14.26
CA ARG A 212 18.24 122.34 15.03
C ARG A 212 18.93 123.36 14.13
N LEU A 213 19.54 122.92 13.03
CA LEU A 213 20.22 123.79 12.08
C LEU A 213 19.25 124.81 11.44
N GLN A 214 18.04 124.37 11.09
CA GLN A 214 17.00 125.27 10.60
C GLN A 214 16.63 126.32 11.65
N LEU A 215 16.47 125.93 12.91
CA LEU A 215 16.17 126.88 13.99
C LEU A 215 17.32 127.84 14.25
N GLU A 216 18.57 127.37 14.26
CA GLU A 216 19.77 128.21 14.36
C GLU A 216 19.83 129.24 13.22
N ASN A 217 19.60 128.80 11.97
CA ASN A 217 19.54 129.71 10.82
C ASN A 217 18.41 130.75 10.96
N THR A 218 17.22 130.37 11.47
CA THR A 218 16.15 131.35 11.69
C THR A 218 16.49 132.37 12.77
N VAL A 219 17.24 131.97 13.80
CA VAL A 219 17.73 132.88 14.84
C VAL A 219 18.77 133.85 14.26
N GLU A 220 19.69 133.37 13.42
CA GLU A 220 20.67 134.22 12.72
C GLU A 220 19.99 135.20 11.76
N ASP A 221 18.97 134.76 11.01
CA ASP A 221 18.19 135.63 10.12
C ASP A 221 17.43 136.70 10.90
N LEU A 222 16.82 136.35 12.04
CA LEU A 222 16.17 137.31 12.93
C LEU A 222 17.17 138.32 13.50
N TRP A 223 18.38 137.87 13.85
CA TRP A 223 19.46 138.74 14.31
C TRP A 223 19.91 139.75 13.23
N ARG A 224 20.03 139.30 11.97
CA ARG A 224 20.30 140.20 10.82
C ARG A 224 19.17 141.20 10.61
N ARG A 225 17.91 140.77 10.68
CA ARG A 225 16.74 141.67 10.56
C ARG A 225 16.71 142.72 11.68
N PHE A 226 17.11 142.36 12.89
CA PHE A 226 17.27 143.32 13.99
C PHE A 226 18.35 144.37 13.70
N GLN A 227 19.50 143.97 13.14
CA GLN A 227 20.54 144.91 12.71
C GLN A 227 20.07 145.82 11.56
N ASP A 228 19.35 145.26 10.58
CA ASP A 228 18.85 146.02 9.43
C ASP A 228 17.73 147.00 9.84
N ALA A 229 16.85 146.66 10.77
CA ALA A 229 15.83 147.58 11.28
C ALA A 229 16.44 148.80 11.99
N LEU A 230 17.57 148.61 12.68
CA LEU A 230 18.34 149.67 13.33
C LEU A 230 18.97 150.63 12.31
N LYS A 231 19.31 150.11 11.12
CA LYS A 231 19.86 150.84 9.97
C LYS A 231 18.78 151.53 9.12
N ASN A 232 17.61 150.90 8.98
CA ASN A 232 16.50 151.43 8.18
C ASN A 232 15.75 152.60 8.85
N TYR A 233 15.79 152.72 10.18
CA TYR A 233 15.27 153.91 10.87
C TYR A 233 16.06 155.19 10.53
N THR A 234 17.32 155.04 10.11
CA THR A 234 18.18 156.15 9.69
C THR A 234 17.95 156.57 8.23
N ASP A 235 17.40 155.68 7.39
CA ASP A 235 17.23 155.89 5.95
C ASP A 235 15.77 156.24 5.53
N ALA A 236 14.80 156.21 6.45
CA ALA A 236 13.36 156.37 6.21
C ALA A 236 12.86 157.81 5.90
N THR A 237 13.57 158.57 5.05
CA THR A 237 13.11 159.91 4.58
C THR A 237 12.79 160.02 3.08
N GLU A 238 12.67 158.92 2.31
CA GLU A 238 12.34 159.02 0.86
C GLU A 238 11.34 157.98 0.34
N ASP A 239 10.10 158.07 0.83
CA ASP A 239 8.93 157.20 0.57
C ASP A 239 8.34 157.18 -0.87
N ARG A 240 8.99 157.72 -1.91
CA ARG A 240 8.38 157.85 -3.26
C ARG A 240 8.71 156.73 -4.26
N LYS A 241 9.54 155.76 -3.90
CA LYS A 241 9.96 154.62 -4.75
C LYS A 241 9.08 153.36 -4.61
N ILE A 242 8.23 153.27 -3.58
CA ILE A 242 7.64 152.01 -3.09
C ILE A 242 6.36 151.57 -3.85
N ALA A 243 5.70 152.44 -4.60
CA ALA A 243 4.39 152.10 -5.18
C ALA A 243 4.42 151.25 -6.48
N PHE A 244 5.52 151.23 -7.24
CA PHE A 244 5.57 150.58 -8.55
C PHE A 244 6.21 149.17 -8.54
N GLU A 245 7.15 148.90 -7.63
CA GLU A 245 7.82 147.59 -7.52
C GLU A 245 6.92 146.46 -7.00
N THR A 246 5.85 146.76 -6.26
CA THR A 246 5.01 145.76 -5.57
C THR A 246 4.09 144.95 -6.49
N LEU A 247 3.73 145.49 -7.66
CA LEU A 247 2.87 144.82 -8.64
C LEU A 247 3.66 143.89 -9.58
N LYS A 248 4.93 144.18 -9.87
CA LYS A 248 5.78 143.36 -10.77
C LYS A 248 6.21 142.03 -10.15
N VAL A 249 6.45 141.99 -8.84
CA VAL A 249 6.94 140.79 -8.12
C VAL A 249 5.86 139.71 -7.92
N LYS A 250 4.56 140.07 -8.00
CA LYS A 250 3.46 139.10 -7.84
C LYS A 250 3.23 138.27 -9.11
N ASP A 251 3.42 138.86 -10.28
CA ASP A 251 3.20 138.21 -11.58
C ASP A 251 4.36 137.24 -11.93
N GLU A 252 5.59 137.54 -11.52
CA GLU A 252 6.74 136.63 -11.71
C GLU A 252 6.69 135.38 -10.81
N LYS A 253 5.97 135.43 -9.68
CA LYS A 253 5.84 134.28 -8.75
C LYS A 253 4.81 133.27 -9.24
N SER A 254 3.66 133.74 -9.74
CA SER A 254 2.61 132.88 -10.29
C SER A 254 3.09 132.14 -11.56
N SER A 255 3.86 132.81 -12.43
CA SER A 255 4.41 132.17 -13.64
C SER A 255 5.38 131.03 -13.32
N LYS A 256 6.24 131.19 -12.31
CA LYS A 256 7.22 130.15 -11.91
C LYS A 256 6.54 128.95 -11.24
N GLU A 257 5.44 129.16 -10.52
CA GLU A 257 4.64 128.07 -9.93
C GLU A 257 3.92 127.24 -10.99
N ILE A 258 3.35 127.86 -12.03
CA ILE A 258 2.70 127.15 -13.13
C ILE A 258 3.70 126.27 -13.88
N GLU A 259 4.91 126.78 -14.18
CA GLU A 259 5.97 126.00 -14.82
C GLU A 259 6.49 124.83 -13.97
N ALA A 260 6.53 124.98 -12.63
CA ALA A 260 6.90 123.90 -11.73
C ALA A 260 5.84 122.79 -11.68
N GLN A 261 4.56 123.17 -11.67
CA GLN A 261 3.44 122.23 -11.69
C GLN A 261 3.34 121.50 -13.04
N MET A 262 3.54 122.18 -14.17
CA MET A 262 3.57 121.53 -15.49
C MET A 262 4.70 120.49 -15.60
N ARG A 263 5.91 120.80 -15.09
CA ARG A 263 7.02 119.84 -15.05
C ARG A 263 6.74 118.64 -14.16
N LYS A 264 6.02 118.82 -13.04
CA LYS A 264 5.61 117.72 -12.16
C LYS A 264 4.57 116.81 -12.83
N ILE A 265 3.61 117.40 -13.55
CA ILE A 265 2.61 116.65 -14.33
C ILE A 265 3.29 115.84 -15.43
N GLN A 266 4.24 116.42 -16.17
CA GLN A 266 4.98 115.69 -17.21
C GLN A 266 5.73 114.48 -16.65
N LYS A 267 6.46 114.63 -15.53
CA LYS A 267 7.15 113.51 -14.87
C LYS A 267 6.20 112.40 -14.42
N LEU A 268 5.02 112.75 -13.91
CA LEU A 268 4.01 111.78 -13.52
C LEU A 268 3.41 111.07 -14.74
N GLN A 269 3.18 111.79 -15.85
CA GLN A 269 2.73 111.19 -17.11
C GLN A 269 3.78 110.22 -17.67
N ASP A 270 5.06 110.59 -17.70
CA ASP A 270 6.14 109.73 -18.15
C ASP A 270 6.23 108.47 -17.27
N ALA A 271 6.15 108.60 -15.94
CA ALA A 271 6.11 107.46 -15.02
C ALA A 271 4.91 106.52 -15.28
N ILE A 272 3.72 107.07 -15.56
CA ILE A 272 2.54 106.28 -15.93
C ILE A 272 2.79 105.52 -17.24
N THR A 273 3.40 106.14 -18.25
CA THR A 273 3.70 105.44 -19.51
C THR A 273 4.69 104.29 -19.33
N ILE A 274 5.74 104.47 -18.50
CA ILE A 274 6.71 103.43 -18.17
C ILE A 274 6.03 102.27 -17.43
N LEU A 275 5.21 102.56 -16.42
CA LEU A 275 4.48 101.53 -15.66
C LEU A 275 3.50 100.76 -16.54
N ARG A 276 2.78 101.44 -17.44
CA ARG A 276 1.91 100.78 -18.44
C ARG A 276 2.71 99.87 -19.37
N GLY A 277 3.89 100.30 -19.82
CA GLY A 277 4.81 99.47 -20.60
C GLY A 277 5.26 98.21 -19.85
N LYS A 278 5.64 98.35 -18.57
CA LYS A 278 6.02 97.21 -17.72
C LYS A 278 4.88 96.22 -17.50
N ILE A 279 3.66 96.70 -17.26
CA ILE A 279 2.47 95.85 -17.12
C ILE A 279 2.21 95.07 -18.40
N MET A 280 2.34 95.72 -19.58
CA MET A 280 2.14 95.06 -20.86
C MET A 280 3.18 93.97 -21.13
N ILE A 281 4.46 94.24 -20.82
CA ILE A 281 5.53 93.23 -20.95
C ILE A 281 5.27 92.05 -20.00
N HIS A 282 4.98 92.31 -18.73
CA HIS A 282 4.69 91.27 -17.75
C HIS A 282 3.45 90.44 -18.14
N SER A 283 2.40 91.07 -18.67
CA SER A 283 1.21 90.36 -19.16
C SER A 283 1.58 89.41 -20.30
N ARG A 284 2.36 89.88 -21.28
CA ARG A 284 2.82 89.06 -22.40
C ARG A 284 3.70 87.90 -21.94
N ASP A 285 4.69 88.16 -21.09
CA ASP A 285 5.57 87.10 -20.56
C ASP A 285 4.77 86.05 -19.78
N SER A 286 3.75 86.47 -19.02
CA SER A 286 2.86 85.55 -18.30
C SER A 286 1.97 84.74 -19.23
N GLU A 287 1.50 85.30 -20.35
CA GLU A 287 0.73 84.59 -21.37
C GLU A 287 1.60 83.55 -22.09
N ASP A 288 2.82 83.92 -22.48
CA ASP A 288 3.78 83.02 -23.12
C ASP A 288 4.13 81.85 -22.19
N GLN A 289 4.45 82.10 -20.91
CA GLN A 289 4.69 81.06 -19.92
C GLN A 289 3.48 80.13 -19.73
N ASN A 290 2.27 80.70 -19.62
CA ASN A 290 1.05 79.91 -19.52
C ASN A 290 0.80 79.05 -20.77
N GLN A 291 1.18 79.53 -21.95
CA GLN A 291 1.07 78.77 -23.19
C GLN A 291 2.03 77.57 -23.20
N TYR A 292 3.29 77.74 -22.77
CA TYR A 292 4.24 76.62 -22.62
C TYR A 292 3.70 75.56 -21.65
N VAL A 293 3.23 75.96 -20.47
CA VAL A 293 2.66 75.03 -19.48
C VAL A 293 1.44 74.29 -20.01
N ARG A 294 0.57 74.97 -20.80
CA ARG A 294 -0.58 74.32 -21.46
C ARG A 294 -0.13 73.29 -22.50
N ASN A 295 0.86 73.62 -23.32
CA ASN A 295 1.39 72.70 -24.33
C ASN A 295 2.03 71.46 -23.68
N ASP A 296 2.82 71.65 -22.62
CA ASP A 296 3.42 70.54 -21.87
C ASP A 296 2.35 69.66 -21.20
N LYS A 297 1.32 70.29 -20.62
CA LYS A 297 0.17 69.55 -20.07
C LYS A 297 -0.53 68.72 -21.14
N GLU A 298 -0.77 69.27 -22.33
CA GLU A 298 -1.39 68.54 -23.44
C GLU A 298 -0.52 67.37 -23.91
N LEU A 299 0.79 67.57 -24.03
CA LEU A 299 1.75 66.52 -24.38
C LEU A 299 1.70 65.37 -23.37
N VAL A 300 1.77 65.67 -22.07
CA VAL A 300 1.68 64.68 -20.99
C VAL A 300 0.32 63.96 -21.01
N LEU A 301 -0.78 64.66 -21.28
CA LEU A 301 -2.10 64.04 -21.40
C LEU A 301 -2.18 63.06 -22.58
N VAL A 302 -1.57 63.37 -23.72
CA VAL A 302 -1.49 62.46 -24.87
C VAL A 302 -0.67 61.22 -24.52
N GLN A 303 0.49 61.39 -23.89
CA GLN A 303 1.32 60.27 -23.43
C GLN A 303 0.56 59.39 -22.42
N LEU A 304 -0.15 59.99 -21.47
CA LEU A 304 -0.97 59.27 -20.50
C LEU A 304 -2.11 58.50 -21.15
N ARG A 305 -2.78 59.06 -22.17
CA ARG A 305 -3.80 58.34 -22.96
C ARG A 305 -3.18 57.13 -23.68
N LYS A 306 -2.01 57.30 -24.31
CA LYS A 306 -1.28 56.20 -24.98
C LYS A 306 -0.90 55.09 -24.00
N LEU A 307 -0.34 55.45 -22.84
CA LEU A 307 0.02 54.48 -21.79
C LEU A 307 -1.21 53.78 -21.21
N LYS A 308 -2.32 54.49 -21.01
CA LYS A 308 -3.59 53.88 -20.59
C LYS A 308 -4.08 52.86 -21.61
N ALA A 309 -4.02 53.18 -22.90
CA ALA A 309 -4.42 52.27 -23.97
C ALA A 309 -3.53 51.01 -24.03
N GLN A 310 -2.20 51.19 -23.91
CA GLN A 310 -1.26 50.06 -23.84
C GLN A 310 -1.52 49.18 -22.62
N ARG A 311 -1.77 49.78 -21.45
CA ARG A 311 -2.12 49.05 -20.22
C ARG A 311 -3.41 48.24 -20.39
N THR A 312 -4.44 48.83 -21.00
CA THR A 312 -5.70 48.10 -21.25
C THR A 312 -5.49 46.94 -22.21
N GLN A 313 -4.71 47.13 -23.27
CA GLN A 313 -4.39 46.08 -24.24
C GLN A 313 -3.59 44.93 -23.62
N ALA A 314 -2.58 45.25 -22.80
CA ALA A 314 -1.81 44.24 -22.07
C ALA A 314 -2.70 43.45 -21.10
N ARG A 315 -3.64 44.14 -20.43
CA ARG A 315 -4.60 43.49 -19.52
C ARG A 315 -5.55 42.55 -20.27
N THR A 316 -6.10 42.97 -21.41
CA THR A 316 -6.98 42.10 -22.22
C THR A 316 -6.23 40.90 -22.77
N ALA A 317 -5.01 41.07 -23.28
CA ALA A 317 -4.18 39.98 -23.77
C ALA A 317 -3.83 38.96 -22.65
N SER A 318 -3.47 39.45 -21.47
CA SER A 318 -3.23 38.58 -20.30
C SER A 318 -4.48 37.82 -19.88
N GLN A 319 -5.64 38.48 -19.88
CA GLN A 319 -6.92 37.85 -19.56
C GLN A 319 -7.30 36.78 -20.60
N GLU A 320 -7.13 37.04 -21.89
CA GLU A 320 -7.35 36.05 -22.96
C GLU A 320 -6.41 34.85 -22.82
N ASN A 321 -5.13 35.09 -22.53
CA ASN A 321 -4.16 34.01 -22.31
C ASN A 321 -4.52 33.16 -21.09
N LEU A 322 -4.98 33.77 -20.00
CA LEU A 322 -5.46 33.05 -18.82
C LEU A 322 -6.69 32.19 -19.14
N VAL A 323 -7.64 32.73 -19.90
CA VAL A 323 -8.82 31.96 -20.34
C VAL A 323 -8.41 30.78 -21.23
N LYS A 324 -7.49 30.98 -22.18
CA LYS A 324 -6.98 29.89 -23.02
C LYS A 324 -6.29 28.80 -22.20
N LEU A 325 -5.36 29.20 -21.33
CA LEU A 325 -4.62 28.27 -20.47
C LEU A 325 -5.55 27.48 -19.55
N THR A 326 -6.56 28.14 -18.95
CA THR A 326 -7.51 27.46 -18.08
C THR A 326 -8.40 26.49 -18.85
N LEU A 327 -8.83 26.82 -20.06
CA LEU A 327 -9.61 25.92 -20.91
C LEU A 327 -8.79 24.69 -21.36
N GLU A 328 -7.57 24.91 -21.84
CA GLU A 328 -6.66 23.84 -22.28
C GLU A 328 -6.26 22.94 -21.11
N SER A 329 -5.88 23.52 -19.97
CA SER A 329 -5.56 22.77 -18.75
C SER A 329 -6.74 21.95 -18.24
N ASN A 330 -7.95 22.53 -18.22
CA ASN A 330 -9.13 21.77 -17.81
C ASN A 330 -9.48 20.66 -18.82
N ALA A 331 -9.25 20.86 -20.12
CA ALA A 331 -9.45 19.84 -21.13
C ALA A 331 -8.46 18.67 -20.95
N THR A 332 -7.17 18.96 -20.76
CA THR A 332 -6.14 17.93 -20.52
C THR A 332 -6.39 17.19 -19.21
N LEU A 333 -6.75 17.89 -18.13
CA LEU A 333 -7.13 17.27 -16.86
C LEU A 333 -8.33 16.34 -17.00
N LYS A 334 -9.35 16.71 -17.79
CA LYS A 334 -10.49 15.82 -18.08
C LYS A 334 -10.06 14.57 -18.85
N VAL A 335 -9.14 14.69 -19.81
CA VAL A 335 -8.61 13.54 -20.55
C VAL A 335 -7.79 12.64 -19.63
N LEU A 336 -6.89 13.20 -18.83
CA LEU A 336 -6.09 12.44 -17.86
C LEU A 336 -6.96 11.74 -16.83
N ARG A 337 -8.00 12.40 -16.31
CA ARG A 337 -8.97 11.78 -15.39
C ARG A 337 -9.66 10.57 -16.04
N LYS A 338 -10.08 10.68 -17.30
CA LYS A 338 -10.64 9.52 -18.04
C LYS A 338 -9.64 8.37 -18.19
N ILE A 339 -8.34 8.66 -18.33
CA ILE A 339 -7.29 7.63 -18.39
C ILE A 339 -7.13 6.96 -17.02
N VAL A 340 -7.10 7.74 -15.94
CA VAL A 340 -7.06 7.22 -14.57
C VAL A 340 -8.28 6.33 -14.29
N ASP A 341 -9.49 6.79 -14.63
CA ASP A 341 -10.73 6.01 -14.47
C ASP A 341 -10.67 4.67 -15.23
N LYS A 342 -10.08 4.65 -16.44
CA LYS A 342 -9.85 3.41 -17.21
C LYS A 342 -8.83 2.52 -16.51
N GLY A 343 -7.73 3.08 -16.02
CA GLY A 343 -6.71 2.34 -15.26
C GLY A 343 -7.29 1.70 -14.00
N GLU A 344 -8.07 2.44 -13.22
CA GLU A 344 -8.76 1.93 -12.04
C GLU A 344 -9.74 0.80 -12.39
N LYS A 345 -10.50 0.93 -13.48
CA LYS A 345 -11.39 -0.14 -13.94
C LYS A 345 -10.61 -1.40 -14.31
N ILE A 346 -9.48 -1.27 -15.00
CA ILE A 346 -8.61 -2.41 -15.35
C ILE A 346 -8.08 -3.08 -14.07
N LEU A 347 -7.62 -2.30 -13.08
CA LEU A 347 -7.13 -2.84 -11.81
C LEU A 347 -8.23 -3.55 -11.02
N LYS A 348 -9.42 -2.95 -10.91
CA LYS A 348 -10.59 -3.56 -10.24
C LYS A 348 -11.00 -4.87 -10.93
N LEU A 349 -11.02 -4.89 -12.27
CA LEU A 349 -11.30 -6.12 -13.03
C LEU A 349 -10.21 -7.17 -12.79
N ALA A 350 -8.94 -6.79 -12.81
CA ALA A 350 -7.82 -7.70 -12.52
C ALA A 350 -7.92 -8.29 -11.10
N GLU A 351 -8.30 -7.50 -10.10
CA GLU A 351 -8.51 -7.95 -8.73
C GLU A 351 -9.69 -8.94 -8.62
N ILE A 352 -10.82 -8.65 -9.28
CA ILE A 352 -11.97 -9.55 -9.34
C ILE A 352 -11.60 -10.86 -10.03
N CYS A 353 -10.91 -10.80 -11.18
CA CYS A 353 -10.43 -11.98 -11.89
C CYS A 353 -9.46 -12.80 -11.03
N ARG A 354 -8.57 -12.15 -10.27
CA ARG A 354 -7.62 -12.80 -9.37
C ARG A 354 -8.27 -13.62 -8.26
N LYS A 355 -9.52 -13.33 -7.88
CA LYS A 355 -10.27 -14.15 -6.92
C LYS A 355 -10.54 -15.57 -7.44
N PHE A 356 -10.73 -15.73 -8.75
CA PHE A 356 -11.06 -17.01 -9.39
C PHE A 356 -9.84 -17.81 -9.84
N GLU A 357 -8.63 -17.26 -9.68
CA GLU A 357 -7.38 -17.94 -10.02
C GLU A 357 -6.99 -18.93 -8.92
N THR A 358 -6.40 -20.06 -9.33
CA THR A 358 -5.87 -21.07 -8.42
C THR A 358 -4.63 -20.54 -7.68
N GLU A 359 -4.27 -21.16 -6.55
CA GLU A 359 -3.08 -20.75 -5.78
C GLU A 359 -1.80 -20.87 -6.61
N GLU A 360 -1.69 -21.93 -7.43
CA GLU A 360 -0.57 -22.12 -8.36
C GLU A 360 -0.45 -20.96 -9.36
N GLU A 361 -1.57 -20.47 -9.90
CA GLU A 361 -1.59 -19.34 -10.84
C GLU A 361 -1.36 -17.98 -10.18
N LYS A 362 -1.58 -17.88 -8.87
CA LYS A 362 -1.27 -16.68 -8.07
C LYS A 362 0.21 -16.59 -7.73
N VAL A 363 0.87 -17.74 -7.52
CA VAL A 363 2.29 -17.84 -7.15
C VAL A 363 3.20 -17.86 -8.39
N LEU A 364 2.82 -18.58 -9.45
CA LEU A 364 3.49 -18.59 -10.75
C LEU A 364 2.52 -18.19 -11.88
N PRO A 365 2.25 -16.88 -12.08
CA PRO A 365 1.35 -16.39 -13.12
C PRO A 365 1.88 -16.59 -14.55
N PHE A 366 3.20 -16.76 -14.71
CA PHE A 366 3.86 -16.81 -16.02
C PHE A 366 4.65 -18.11 -16.16
N TYR A 367 4.25 -18.94 -17.11
CA TYR A 367 4.88 -20.22 -17.39
C TYR A 367 6.00 -20.07 -18.42
N SER A 368 7.10 -20.81 -18.20
CA SER A 368 8.14 -20.98 -19.21
C SER A 368 7.53 -21.65 -20.45
N SER A 369 7.81 -21.09 -21.63
CA SER A 369 7.38 -21.65 -22.90
C SER A 369 7.89 -23.10 -23.01
N VAL A 370 6.97 -24.06 -23.09
CA VAL A 370 7.27 -25.49 -23.23
C VAL A 370 7.71 -25.82 -24.68
N LEU A 371 7.61 -24.85 -25.60
CA LEU A 371 8.04 -25.00 -26.99
C LEU A 371 9.55 -25.14 -27.07
N THR A 372 10.03 -26.13 -27.82
CA THR A 372 11.45 -26.25 -28.13
C THR A 372 11.93 -25.08 -28.98
N PRO A 373 13.21 -24.68 -28.92
CA PRO A 373 13.72 -23.53 -29.68
C PRO A 373 13.47 -23.63 -31.20
N LYS A 374 13.34 -24.86 -31.75
CA LYS A 374 12.95 -25.10 -33.15
C LYS A 374 11.48 -24.79 -33.44
N GLU A 375 10.58 -25.05 -32.51
CA GLU A 375 9.15 -24.75 -32.64
C GLU A 375 8.86 -23.26 -32.44
N GLN A 376 9.64 -22.60 -31.57
CA GLN A 376 9.58 -21.14 -31.37
C GLN A 376 9.97 -20.40 -32.66
N GLN A 377 11.05 -20.82 -33.33
CA GLN A 377 11.44 -20.30 -34.65
C GLN A 377 10.39 -20.57 -35.74
N GLY A 378 9.70 -21.71 -35.70
CA GLY A 378 8.63 -22.03 -36.65
C GLY A 378 7.38 -21.15 -36.47
N THR A 379 6.99 -20.85 -35.22
CA THR A 379 5.92 -19.88 -34.94
C THR A 379 6.33 -18.46 -35.28
N GLU A 380 7.61 -18.11 -35.11
CA GLU A 380 8.14 -16.79 -35.49
C GLU A 380 8.25 -16.60 -37.00
N ALA A 381 8.60 -17.64 -37.75
CA ALA A 381 8.64 -17.63 -39.21
C ALA A 381 7.25 -17.52 -39.86
N ASN A 382 6.20 -18.00 -39.17
CA ASN A 382 4.82 -17.91 -39.66
C ASN A 382 4.24 -16.48 -39.58
N TRP A 383 4.93 -15.53 -38.92
CA TRP A 383 4.58 -14.11 -38.92
C TRP A 383 4.89 -13.38 -40.23
N GLY A 384 5.71 -13.97 -41.10
CA GLY A 384 6.12 -13.35 -42.38
C GLY A 384 5.00 -13.18 -43.41
N GLY A 385 3.81 -13.72 -43.15
CA GLY A 385 2.63 -13.62 -44.03
C GLY A 385 1.58 -12.58 -43.62
N LEU A 386 1.82 -11.75 -42.58
CA LEU A 386 0.84 -10.77 -42.11
C LEU A 386 0.90 -9.44 -42.87
N THR A 387 -0.27 -8.90 -43.21
CA THR A 387 -0.46 -7.55 -43.76
C THR A 387 0.18 -6.48 -42.87
N GLU A 388 0.79 -5.43 -43.44
CA GLU A 388 1.50 -4.37 -42.70
C GLU A 388 0.70 -3.72 -41.56
N GLU A 389 -0.63 -3.61 -41.71
CA GLU A 389 -1.53 -3.10 -40.67
C GLU A 389 -1.60 -4.02 -39.45
N LEU A 390 -1.60 -5.33 -39.69
CA LEU A 390 -1.66 -6.35 -38.65
C LEU A 390 -0.33 -6.45 -37.90
N ALA A 391 0.79 -6.24 -38.60
CA ALA A 391 2.12 -6.14 -37.99
C ALA A 391 2.24 -4.92 -37.04
N LYS A 392 1.67 -3.76 -37.41
CA LYS A 392 1.65 -2.56 -36.55
C LYS A 392 0.81 -2.77 -35.29
N VAL A 393 -0.39 -3.33 -35.43
CA VAL A 393 -1.26 -3.67 -34.29
C VAL A 393 -0.55 -4.68 -33.39
N MET A 394 0.12 -5.67 -33.95
CA MET A 394 0.88 -6.64 -33.18
C MET A 394 2.06 -6.02 -32.41
N MET A 395 2.75 -5.01 -32.96
CA MET A 395 3.79 -4.28 -32.24
C MET A 395 3.24 -3.60 -30.97
N ASP A 396 2.06 -3.01 -31.04
CA ASP A 396 1.40 -2.35 -29.90
C ASP A 396 1.02 -3.35 -28.78
N TYR A 397 0.83 -4.64 -29.11
CA TYR A 397 0.49 -5.70 -28.16
C TYR A 397 1.66 -6.60 -27.76
N THR A 398 2.89 -6.29 -28.17
CA THR A 398 4.10 -7.05 -27.78
C THR A 398 4.28 -7.12 -26.26
N GLY A 399 3.87 -6.08 -25.52
CA GLY A 399 3.87 -6.07 -24.06
C GLY A 399 2.84 -7.01 -23.39
N MET A 400 1.86 -7.52 -24.14
CA MET A 400 0.76 -8.35 -23.62
C MET A 400 0.99 -9.87 -23.81
N VAL A 401 2.18 -10.29 -24.25
CA VAL A 401 2.51 -11.71 -24.48
C VAL A 401 2.22 -12.57 -23.24
N ASN A 402 2.56 -12.07 -22.05
CA ASN A 402 2.34 -12.79 -20.79
C ASN A 402 0.86 -12.87 -20.40
N PHE A 403 0.06 -11.85 -20.71
CA PHE A 403 -1.39 -11.89 -20.53
C PHE A 403 -2.01 -12.99 -21.39
N TRP A 404 -1.62 -13.06 -22.67
CA TRP A 404 -2.14 -14.08 -23.58
C TRP A 404 -1.70 -15.49 -23.22
N LYS A 405 -0.47 -15.70 -22.74
CA LYS A 405 -0.03 -17.00 -22.19
C LYS A 405 -0.95 -17.46 -21.07
N ARG A 406 -1.26 -16.56 -20.14
CA ARG A 406 -2.14 -16.83 -19.00
C ARG A 406 -3.58 -17.14 -19.44
N TYR A 407 -4.13 -16.31 -20.34
CA TYR A 407 -5.46 -16.52 -20.90
C TYR A 407 -5.57 -17.88 -21.61
N ASN A 408 -4.59 -18.23 -22.44
CA ASN A 408 -4.58 -19.48 -23.19
C ASN A 408 -4.50 -20.71 -22.28
N LYS A 409 -3.72 -20.65 -21.19
CA LYS A 409 -3.68 -21.74 -20.20
C LYS A 409 -5.06 -21.99 -19.59
N VAL A 410 -5.68 -20.94 -19.03
CA VAL A 410 -7.01 -21.05 -18.44
C VAL A 410 -8.04 -21.53 -19.47
N LYS A 411 -7.89 -21.13 -20.73
CA LYS A 411 -8.75 -21.61 -21.81
C LYS A 411 -8.59 -23.12 -22.07
N LEU A 412 -7.36 -23.63 -22.05
CA LEU A 412 -7.08 -25.06 -22.19
C LEU A 412 -7.63 -25.86 -21.00
N GLU A 413 -7.47 -25.35 -19.78
CA GLU A 413 -8.06 -25.96 -18.58
C GLU A 413 -9.59 -25.96 -18.61
N GLN A 414 -10.21 -24.86 -19.06
CA GLN A 414 -11.66 -24.80 -19.26
C GLN A 414 -12.13 -25.89 -20.23
N LEU A 415 -11.43 -26.07 -21.35
CA LEU A 415 -11.76 -27.09 -22.35
C LEU A 415 -11.57 -28.52 -21.80
N SER A 416 -10.50 -28.77 -21.04
CA SER A 416 -10.26 -30.08 -20.42
C SER A 416 -11.34 -30.43 -19.39
N LEU A 417 -11.76 -29.45 -18.57
CA LEU A 417 -12.86 -29.61 -17.60
C LEU A 417 -14.20 -29.86 -18.30
N GLN A 418 -14.48 -29.14 -19.39
CA GLN A 418 -15.69 -29.38 -20.19
C GLN A 418 -15.71 -30.79 -20.76
N HIS A 419 -14.59 -31.26 -21.32
CA HIS A 419 -14.46 -32.61 -21.83
C HIS A 419 -14.66 -33.65 -20.72
N ARG A 420 -14.03 -33.46 -19.56
CA ARG A 420 -14.18 -34.37 -18.42
C ARG A 420 -15.61 -34.41 -17.89
N ARG A 421 -16.28 -33.25 -17.82
CA ARG A 421 -17.70 -33.17 -17.44
C ARG A 421 -18.58 -33.95 -18.41
N ALA A 422 -18.35 -33.81 -19.72
CA ALA A 422 -19.10 -34.56 -20.73
C ALA A 422 -18.94 -36.07 -20.55
N GLN A 423 -17.70 -36.55 -20.36
CA GLN A 423 -17.42 -37.96 -20.06
C GLN A 423 -18.13 -38.44 -18.79
N LEU A 424 -18.09 -37.66 -17.70
CA LEU A 424 -18.74 -38.02 -16.45
C LEU A 424 -20.27 -38.06 -16.58
N LEU A 425 -20.87 -37.17 -17.38
CA LEU A 425 -22.30 -37.21 -17.67
C LEU A 425 -22.67 -38.45 -18.48
N GLU A 426 -21.86 -38.84 -19.46
CA GLU A 426 -22.07 -40.07 -20.22
C GLU A 426 -21.98 -41.32 -19.32
N ILE A 427 -20.97 -41.37 -18.44
CA ILE A 427 -20.82 -42.46 -17.46
C ILE A 427 -22.00 -42.48 -16.48
N ASN A 428 -22.45 -41.31 -15.99
CA ASN A 428 -23.60 -41.22 -15.10
C ASN A 428 -24.88 -41.70 -15.79
N GLY A 429 -25.07 -41.34 -17.07
CA GLY A 429 -26.14 -41.87 -17.90
C GLY A 429 -26.12 -43.41 -17.97
N LYS A 430 -24.97 -44.00 -18.31
CA LYS A 430 -24.79 -45.46 -18.36
C LYS A 430 -25.04 -46.12 -16.99
N LEU A 431 -24.58 -45.52 -15.90
CA LEU A 431 -24.79 -46.04 -14.55
C LEU A 431 -26.28 -45.98 -14.16
N ARG A 432 -26.99 -44.89 -14.51
CA ARG A 432 -28.43 -44.78 -14.30
C ARG A 432 -29.21 -45.80 -15.12
N GLU A 433 -28.80 -46.04 -16.36
CA GLU A 433 -29.38 -47.09 -17.21
C GLU A 433 -29.16 -48.49 -16.62
N MET A 434 -27.93 -48.81 -16.18
CA MET A 434 -27.66 -50.10 -15.51
C MET A 434 -28.42 -50.25 -14.19
N LEU A 435 -28.54 -49.17 -13.41
CA LEU A 435 -29.32 -49.19 -12.18
C LEU A 435 -30.81 -49.38 -12.49
N LYS A 436 -31.33 -48.74 -13.54
CA LYS A 436 -32.69 -48.96 -14.02
C LYS A 436 -32.88 -50.42 -14.42
N GLN A 437 -32.00 -51.00 -15.23
CA GLN A 437 -32.03 -52.42 -15.62
C GLN A 437 -31.96 -53.37 -14.40
N TYR A 438 -31.16 -53.05 -13.39
CA TYR A 438 -31.07 -53.85 -12.17
C TYR A 438 -32.37 -53.79 -11.34
N LEU A 439 -32.97 -52.60 -11.18
CA LEU A 439 -34.25 -52.44 -10.49
C LEU A 439 -35.41 -53.08 -11.27
N ASP A 440 -35.40 -52.98 -12.60
CA ASP A 440 -36.32 -53.64 -13.52
C ASP A 440 -36.16 -55.17 -13.48
N GLY A 441 -34.96 -55.68 -13.21
CA GLY A 441 -34.71 -57.11 -13.02
C GLY A 441 -35.20 -57.67 -11.66
N ILE A 442 -35.40 -56.81 -10.65
CA ILE A 442 -35.82 -57.20 -9.29
C ILE A 442 -37.31 -56.90 -9.05
N SER A 443 -37.84 -55.87 -9.70
CA SER A 443 -39.25 -55.47 -9.60
C SER A 443 -40.06 -56.02 -10.77
N VAL A 444 -41.32 -56.39 -10.53
CA VAL A 444 -42.23 -56.83 -11.59
C VAL A 444 -43.19 -55.66 -11.88
N SER A 445 -42.87 -54.87 -12.91
CA SER A 445 -43.68 -53.75 -13.37
C SER A 445 -44.13 -53.96 -14.83
N ASP A 446 -45.18 -53.26 -15.26
CA ASP A 446 -45.81 -53.46 -16.58
C ASP A 446 -44.85 -53.11 -17.75
N GLU A 447 -43.97 -52.12 -17.54
CA GLU A 447 -42.88 -51.79 -18.48
C GLU A 447 -41.89 -52.94 -18.64
N VAL A 448 -41.52 -53.62 -17.54
CA VAL A 448 -40.64 -54.80 -17.59
C VAL A 448 -41.33 -55.86 -18.41
N LEU A 449 -42.55 -56.28 -18.07
CA LEU A 449 -43.26 -57.37 -18.76
C LEU A 449 -43.45 -57.16 -20.28
N SER A 450 -43.44 -55.92 -20.76
CA SER A 450 -43.51 -55.57 -22.19
C SER A 450 -42.18 -55.70 -22.96
N GLN A 451 -41.05 -55.74 -22.26
CA GLN A 451 -39.70 -55.87 -22.83
C GLN A 451 -39.19 -57.32 -22.81
N LEU A 452 -38.04 -57.61 -23.43
CA LEU A 452 -37.43 -58.95 -23.45
C LEU A 452 -36.81 -59.28 -22.07
N ASN A 453 -37.47 -60.12 -21.28
CA ASN A 453 -37.04 -60.44 -19.90
C ASN A 453 -36.92 -61.94 -19.64
N PRO A 454 -36.12 -62.35 -18.64
CA PRO A 454 -35.99 -63.74 -18.23
C PRO A 454 -37.22 -64.31 -17.47
N LEU A 455 -38.19 -63.47 -17.10
CA LEU A 455 -39.38 -63.87 -16.32
C LEU A 455 -40.42 -64.64 -17.14
N PHE A 456 -40.40 -64.54 -18.48
CA PHE A 456 -41.24 -65.32 -19.39
C PHE A 456 -40.38 -66.18 -20.30
N ILE A 457 -40.46 -67.51 -20.13
CA ILE A 457 -39.84 -68.47 -21.04
C ILE A 457 -40.92 -68.91 -22.03
N VAL A 458 -40.83 -68.41 -23.27
CA VAL A 458 -41.72 -68.81 -24.36
C VAL A 458 -40.93 -69.75 -25.28
N ASN A 459 -41.43 -70.97 -25.49
CA ASN A 459 -40.84 -71.98 -26.39
C ASN A 459 -39.42 -72.48 -26.01
N HIS A 460 -39.20 -72.83 -24.74
CA HIS A 460 -37.96 -73.48 -24.25
C HIS A 460 -36.63 -72.75 -24.53
N ARG A 461 -36.66 -71.44 -24.82
CA ARG A 461 -35.47 -70.61 -24.93
C ARG A 461 -35.53 -69.49 -23.89
N SER A 462 -34.50 -69.38 -23.05
CA SER A 462 -34.32 -68.23 -22.18
C SER A 462 -34.01 -67.00 -23.06
N ASN A 463 -34.75 -65.90 -22.90
CA ASN A 463 -34.57 -64.66 -23.66
C ASN A 463 -33.31 -63.86 -23.26
N LEU A 464 -32.26 -64.51 -22.77
CA LEU A 464 -30.97 -63.89 -22.47
C LEU A 464 -30.12 -63.79 -23.75
N PRO A 465 -29.46 -62.65 -24.01
CA PRO A 465 -28.40 -62.61 -25.01
C PRO A 465 -27.29 -63.60 -24.63
N GLN A 466 -26.90 -64.50 -25.54
CA GLN A 466 -25.72 -65.35 -25.37
C GLN A 466 -24.45 -64.50 -25.26
N PRO A 467 -23.44 -64.88 -24.44
CA PRO A 467 -22.13 -64.25 -24.49
C PRO A 467 -21.50 -64.55 -25.85
N SER A 468 -21.15 -63.51 -26.59
CA SER A 468 -20.40 -63.63 -27.84
C SER A 468 -19.00 -64.20 -27.58
N PRO A 469 -18.46 -65.02 -28.50
CA PRO A 469 -17.12 -65.59 -28.36
C PRO A 469 -16.05 -64.48 -28.44
N THR A 470 -15.04 -64.61 -27.59
CA THR A 470 -13.78 -63.87 -27.63
C THR A 470 -13.19 -63.85 -29.04
N PRO A 471 -12.73 -62.70 -29.57
CA PRO A 471 -11.98 -62.68 -30.81
C PRO A 471 -10.62 -63.33 -30.58
N VAL A 472 -10.41 -64.45 -31.26
CA VAL A 472 -9.09 -65.06 -31.48
C VAL A 472 -8.24 -64.05 -32.26
N ALA A 473 -7.12 -63.65 -31.68
CA ALA A 473 -6.08 -62.90 -32.38
C ALA A 473 -5.49 -63.75 -33.50
N GLN A 474 -5.47 -63.22 -34.73
CA GLN A 474 -4.55 -63.67 -35.78
C GLN A 474 -3.46 -62.62 -36.01
N PRO A 475 -2.24 -63.06 -36.37
CA PRO A 475 -1.04 -62.23 -36.37
C PRO A 475 -0.87 -61.52 -37.71
N GLY A 476 -0.67 -60.20 -37.66
CA GLY A 476 -0.22 -59.44 -38.82
C GLY A 476 -1.03 -58.18 -39.04
N ASP A 477 -0.71 -57.14 -38.26
CA ASP A 477 -0.42 -55.86 -38.91
C ASP A 477 0.46 -55.00 -38.00
N LYS A 478 1.58 -54.56 -38.55
CA LYS A 478 2.57 -53.73 -37.85
C LYS A 478 2.06 -52.30 -37.84
N GLN A 479 1.47 -51.86 -36.74
CA GLN A 479 1.40 -50.43 -36.41
C GLN A 479 2.27 -50.16 -35.19
N HIS A 480 3.27 -49.31 -35.41
CA HIS A 480 4.22 -48.85 -34.40
C HIS A 480 3.47 -48.27 -33.20
N ARG A 481 3.52 -49.00 -32.09
CA ARG A 481 3.12 -48.50 -30.78
C ARG A 481 4.25 -47.62 -30.27
N THR A 482 4.04 -46.30 -30.30
CA THR A 482 4.87 -45.34 -29.58
C THR A 482 4.80 -45.68 -28.10
N THR A 483 5.94 -46.11 -27.55
CA THR A 483 6.17 -46.27 -26.12
C THR A 483 6.04 -44.92 -25.44
N TYR A 484 4.93 -44.69 -24.74
CA TYR A 484 4.91 -43.73 -23.64
C TYR A 484 5.47 -44.43 -22.41
N ASN A 485 6.53 -43.85 -21.84
CA ASN A 485 7.02 -44.22 -20.52
C ASN A 485 5.92 -43.93 -19.50
N ILE A 486 5.22 -44.97 -19.05
CA ILE A 486 4.42 -44.92 -17.83
C ILE A 486 5.42 -44.96 -16.70
N ILE A 487 5.79 -43.77 -16.19
CA ILE A 487 6.35 -43.68 -14.85
C ILE A 487 5.19 -44.00 -13.92
N GLU A 488 5.33 -45.11 -13.20
CA GLU A 488 4.42 -45.49 -12.12
C GLU A 488 4.25 -44.30 -11.17
N ALA A 489 3.04 -43.73 -11.15
CA ALA A 489 2.61 -42.85 -10.09
C ALA A 489 2.35 -43.69 -8.82
N ALA A 490 3.41 -44.22 -8.23
CA ALA A 490 3.43 -44.83 -6.91
C ALA A 490 4.13 -43.95 -5.86
N HIS A 491 4.37 -42.67 -6.18
CA HIS A 491 5.04 -41.72 -5.29
C HIS A 491 4.40 -40.33 -5.24
N VAL A 492 3.07 -40.23 -5.10
CA VAL A 492 2.43 -38.99 -4.57
C VAL A 492 1.15 -39.36 -3.81
N ILE A 493 1.26 -40.13 -2.72
CA ILE A 493 0.25 -40.13 -1.64
C ILE A 493 1.00 -40.15 -0.32
N SER A 494 1.51 -39.00 0.07
CA SER A 494 1.75 -38.62 1.46
C SER A 494 1.48 -37.13 1.54
N HIS A 495 0.64 -36.73 2.51
CA HIS A 495 0.14 -35.37 2.78
C HIS A 495 -1.20 -34.96 2.15
N THR A 496 -2.23 -35.80 2.27
CA THR A 496 -3.63 -35.30 2.32
C THR A 496 -4.43 -35.98 3.43
N LEU A 497 -3.88 -36.11 4.63
CA LEU A 497 -4.65 -36.40 5.85
C LEU A 497 -3.93 -35.83 7.08
N SER A 498 -4.13 -34.54 7.35
CA SER A 498 -4.05 -34.00 8.70
C SER A 498 -4.85 -32.69 8.76
N SER A 499 -5.57 -32.51 9.86
CA SER A 499 -6.46 -31.37 10.18
C SER A 499 -7.94 -31.55 9.80
N LYS A 500 -8.57 -32.58 10.39
CA LYS A 500 -9.91 -32.41 10.95
C LYS A 500 -9.79 -31.70 12.31
N GLU A 501 -10.78 -30.88 12.61
CA GLU A 501 -11.18 -30.35 13.92
C GLU A 501 -10.40 -29.18 14.52
N LYS A 502 -10.92 -27.97 14.26
CA LYS A 502 -11.26 -27.01 15.34
C LYS A 502 -12.60 -26.34 15.02
N ASN A 503 -13.65 -26.80 15.71
CA ASN A 503 -14.82 -25.98 16.01
C ASN A 503 -14.39 -24.88 17.00
N LEU A 504 -14.90 -23.66 16.85
CA LEU A 504 -15.50 -22.84 17.93
C LEU A 504 -15.95 -21.47 17.37
N PHE A 505 -17.29 -21.30 17.35
CA PHE A 505 -18.06 -20.08 17.59
C PHE A 505 -17.72 -18.77 16.85
N SER A 506 -18.58 -18.39 15.90
CA SER A 506 -18.91 -16.98 15.68
C SER A 506 -20.29 -16.68 16.26
N THR A 507 -20.33 -15.98 17.41
CA THR A 507 -21.49 -15.18 17.81
C THR A 507 -21.39 -13.81 17.14
N PRO A 508 -22.50 -13.22 16.67
CA PRO A 508 -22.54 -11.83 16.26
C PRO A 508 -22.70 -10.96 17.52
N ARG A 509 -21.80 -10.00 17.72
CA ARG A 509 -22.01 -8.88 18.64
C ARG A 509 -22.22 -7.62 17.82
N ASP A 510 -23.49 -7.25 17.74
CA ASP A 510 -23.92 -5.86 17.73
C ASP A 510 -23.23 -5.11 18.88
N PHE A 511 -22.71 -3.91 18.57
CA PHE A 511 -22.75 -2.77 19.47
C PHE A 511 -22.76 -1.49 18.63
N CYS A 512 -23.87 -0.76 18.77
CA CYS A 512 -24.05 0.64 18.42
C CYS A 512 -22.98 1.54 19.06
N PHE A 513 -22.72 2.72 18.48
CA PHE A 513 -23.15 3.98 19.08
C PHE A 513 -23.04 5.15 18.09
N GLU A 514 -23.97 6.07 18.27
CA GLU A 514 -24.24 7.31 17.55
C GLU A 514 -23.05 8.30 17.54
N THR A 515 -22.90 9.04 16.44
CA THR A 515 -23.04 10.51 16.39
C THR A 515 -23.22 10.96 14.95
#